data_AF-A0A8H4T699-F1
#
_entry.id   AF-A0A8H4T699-F1
#
_cell.length_a   1.000
_cell.length_b   1.000
_cell.length_c   1.000
_cell.angle_alpha   90.00
_cell.angle_beta   90.00
_cell.angle_gamma   90.00
#
_symmetry.space_group_name_H-M   'P 1'
#
loop_
_entity.id
_entity.type
_entity.pdbx_description
1 polymer ?
#
loop_
_entity_poly.entity_id
_entity_poly.type
_entity_poly.pdbx_seq_one_letter_code
_entity_poly.pdbx_strand_id
1 'polypeptide(L)'
;MASGLFSNFSPWHIPACFIGTAFTLGGLLPFRAPYRAMREYGLPEGIARSEPAGLAFAIYGARVSAYGVALWLFYLRRRYDVVDTLMSLLFWWGVADLWICLKAGATKTAITRFVSSLAIGGWGYLGCTARGSL
;
A
#
# COMPACT_ATOMS: atom_id res chain seq x y z
N MET A 1 -29.75 -14.69 -11.34
CA MET A 1 -28.81 -13.55 -11.43
C MET A 1 -27.66 -13.84 -10.49
N ALA A 2 -26.43 -13.90 -10.98
CA ALA A 2 -25.29 -14.28 -10.15
C ALA A 2 -25.01 -13.19 -9.10
N SER A 3 -25.43 -13.42 -7.85
CA SER A 3 -25.01 -12.65 -6.68
C SER A 3 -23.57 -13.02 -6.33
N GLY A 4 -22.63 -12.70 -7.21
CA GLY A 4 -21.21 -12.90 -6.98
C GLY A 4 -20.62 -11.80 -6.10
N LEU A 5 -19.51 -12.10 -5.43
CA LEU A 5 -18.76 -11.17 -4.57
C LEU A 5 -18.42 -9.83 -5.26
N PHE A 6 -18.31 -9.85 -6.59
CA PHE A 6 -17.92 -8.72 -7.46
C PHE A 6 -19.04 -8.20 -8.36
N SER A 7 -20.31 -8.49 -8.05
CA SER A 7 -21.44 -8.08 -8.90
C SER A 7 -21.58 -6.55 -9.09
N ASN A 8 -20.95 -5.76 -8.23
CA ASN A 8 -20.97 -4.29 -8.24
C ASN A 8 -19.58 -3.70 -8.54
N PHE A 9 -18.74 -4.44 -9.27
CA PHE A 9 -17.41 -3.94 -9.62
C PHE A 9 -17.52 -2.77 -10.63
N SER A 10 -16.80 -1.70 -10.35
CA SER A 10 -16.72 -0.50 -11.19
C SER A 10 -15.26 -0.21 -11.52
N PRO A 11 -14.93 0.38 -12.69
CA PRO A 11 -13.55 0.75 -13.02
C PRO A 11 -12.90 1.66 -11.96
N TRP A 12 -13.71 2.44 -11.25
CA TRP A 12 -13.27 3.30 -10.14
C TRP A 12 -12.72 2.51 -8.94
N HIS A 13 -13.00 1.21 -8.85
CA HIS A 13 -12.53 0.32 -7.79
C HIS A 13 -11.14 -0.26 -8.07
N ILE A 14 -10.62 -0.14 -9.30
CA ILE A 14 -9.34 -0.72 -9.69
C ILE A 14 -8.20 -0.28 -8.77
N PRO A 15 -8.00 1.02 -8.45
CA PRO A 15 -6.93 1.44 -7.56
C PRO A 15 -7.04 0.83 -6.16
N ALA A 16 -8.25 0.79 -5.59
CA ALA A 16 -8.49 0.20 -4.28
C ALA A 16 -8.17 -1.30 -4.24
N CYS A 17 -8.65 -2.07 -5.23
CA CYS A 17 -8.39 -3.51 -5.33
C CYS A 17 -6.91 -3.80 -5.59
N PHE A 18 -6.26 -3.01 -6.45
CA PHE A 18 -4.83 -3.13 -6.72
C PHE A 18 -4.02 -2.92 -5.45
N ILE A 19 -4.27 -1.83 -4.71
CA ILE A 19 -3.53 -1.50 -3.49
C ILE A 19 -3.84 -2.49 -2.37
N GLY A 20 -5.10 -2.87 -2.18
CA GLY A 20 -5.47 -3.91 -1.22
C GLY A 20 -4.69 -5.21 -1.46
N THR A 21 -4.58 -5.64 -2.72
CA THR A 21 -3.84 -6.85 -3.11
C THR A 21 -2.33 -6.68 -2.94
N ALA A 22 -1.78 -5.60 -3.49
CA ALA A 22 -0.35 -5.32 -3.45
C ALA A 22 0.15 -5.20 -2.00
N PHE A 23 -0.63 -4.59 -1.10
CA PHE A 23 -0.26 -4.45 0.30
C PHE A 23 -0.40 -5.77 1.06
N THR A 24 -1.48 -6.51 0.82
CA THR A 24 -1.71 -7.81 1.46
C THR A 24 -0.56 -8.78 1.13
N LEU A 25 -0.26 -8.96 -0.17
CA LEU A 25 0.75 -9.93 -0.62
C LEU A 25 2.17 -9.39 -0.53
N GLY A 26 2.39 -8.13 -0.92
CA GLY A 26 3.69 -7.47 -0.84
C GLY A 26 4.17 -7.30 0.60
N GLY A 27 3.27 -7.02 1.54
CA GLY A 27 3.59 -6.96 2.96
C GLY A 27 4.03 -8.31 3.56
N LEU A 28 3.73 -9.43 2.90
CA LEU A 28 4.17 -10.76 3.32
C LEU A 28 5.56 -11.15 2.77
N LEU A 29 6.06 -10.46 1.74
CA LEU A 29 7.37 -10.76 1.14
C LEU A 29 8.54 -10.69 2.15
N PRO A 30 8.61 -9.69 3.07
CA PRO A 30 9.67 -9.59 4.07
C PRO A 30 9.83 -10.82 4.97
N PHE A 31 8.77 -11.60 5.21
CA PHE A 31 8.82 -12.78 6.09
C PHE A 31 9.60 -13.94 5.48
N ARG A 32 9.64 -14.03 4.15
CA ARG A 32 10.32 -15.11 3.43
C ARG A 32 11.61 -14.65 2.76
N ALA A 33 11.66 -13.40 2.32
CA ALA A 33 12.78 -12.87 1.56
C ALA A 33 13.04 -11.39 1.93
N PRO A 34 13.51 -11.10 3.16
CA PRO A 34 13.70 -9.73 3.65
C PRO A 34 14.69 -8.93 2.80
N TYR A 35 15.80 -9.55 2.37
CA TYR A 35 16.75 -8.93 1.44
C TYR A 35 16.08 -8.47 0.14
N ARG A 36 15.32 -9.38 -0.49
CA ARG A 36 14.59 -9.08 -1.73
C ARG A 36 13.55 -7.99 -1.52
N ALA A 37 12.81 -8.05 -0.41
CA ALA A 37 11.77 -7.07 -0.09
C ALA A 37 12.35 -5.66 0.10
N MET A 38 13.46 -5.54 0.84
CA MET A 38 14.15 -4.27 1.05
C MET A 38 14.74 -3.70 -0.25
N ARG A 39 15.25 -4.58 -1.12
CA ARG A 39 15.75 -4.18 -2.44
C ARG A 39 14.64 -3.71 -3.37
N GLU A 40 13.51 -4.43 -3.41
CA GLU A 40 12.31 -4.02 -4.18
C GLU A 40 11.69 -2.74 -3.63
N TYR A 41 11.75 -2.53 -2.31
CA TYR A 41 11.39 -1.26 -1.69
C TYR A 41 12.29 -0.11 -2.15
N GLY A 42 13.51 -0.42 -2.59
CA GLY A 42 14.50 0.53 -3.11
C GLY A 42 15.49 1.03 -2.06
N LEU A 43 15.72 0.26 -0.99
CA LEU A 43 16.76 0.56 0.01
C LEU A 43 18.17 0.25 -0.53
N PRO A 44 19.20 1.00 -0.11
CA PRO A 44 20.58 0.71 -0.46
C PRO A 44 21.03 -0.68 0.00
N GLU A 45 21.96 -1.30 -0.74
CA GLU A 45 22.49 -2.65 -0.46
C GLU A 45 23.04 -2.81 0.97
N GLY A 46 23.68 -1.76 1.52
CA GLY A 46 24.19 -1.78 2.89
C GLY A 46 23.09 -1.99 3.94
N ILE A 47 21.89 -1.47 3.70
CA ILE A 47 20.72 -1.67 4.56
C ILE A 47 20.06 -3.02 4.25
N ALA A 48 19.89 -3.34 2.97
CA ALA A 48 19.21 -4.56 2.54
C ALA A 48 19.90 -5.84 3.04
N ARG A 49 21.24 -5.82 3.19
CA ARG A 49 22.02 -6.97 3.70
C ARG A 49 22.03 -7.07 5.23
N SER A 50 21.52 -6.08 5.95
CA SER A 50 21.49 -6.07 7.41
C SER A 50 20.36 -6.96 7.94
N GLU A 51 20.73 -8.01 8.66
CA GLU A 51 19.76 -8.91 9.30
C GLU A 51 18.84 -8.18 10.32
N PRO A 52 19.36 -7.31 11.21
CA PRO A 52 18.50 -6.49 12.09
C PRO A 52 17.51 -5.62 11.31
N ALA A 53 17.92 -5.06 10.16
CA ALA A 53 17.01 -4.29 9.30
C ALA A 53 15.93 -5.19 8.71
N GLY A 54 16.28 -6.41 8.30
CA GLY A 54 15.32 -7.41 7.81
C GLY A 54 14.22 -7.76 8.80
N LEU A 55 14.56 -7.95 10.08
CA LEU A 55 13.58 -8.23 11.15
C LEU A 55 12.62 -7.05 11.36
N ALA A 56 13.16 -5.83 11.44
CA ALA A 56 12.34 -4.62 11.55
C ALA A 56 11.44 -4.43 10.30
N PHE A 57 11.97 -4.73 9.12
CA PHE A 57 11.24 -4.67 7.87
C PHE A 57 10.12 -5.71 7.77
N ALA A 58 10.28 -6.89 8.39
CA ALA A 58 9.22 -7.88 8.51
C ALA A 58 8.07 -7.41 9.41
N ILE A 59 8.36 -6.77 10.55
CA ILE A 59 7.35 -6.16 11.41
C ILE A 59 6.58 -5.07 10.65
N TYR A 60 7.30 -4.24 9.89
CA TYR A 60 6.67 -3.25 9.00
C TYR A 60 5.79 -3.92 7.95
N GLY A 61 6.28 -4.98 7.29
CA GLY A 61 5.52 -5.78 6.32
C GLY A 61 4.22 -6.34 6.88
N ALA A 62 4.22 -6.82 8.13
CA ALA A 62 3.02 -7.27 8.82
C ALA A 62 1.93 -6.18 8.87
N ARG A 63 2.33 -4.94 9.21
CA ARG A 63 1.41 -3.79 9.30
C ARG A 63 0.87 -3.40 7.92
N VAL A 64 1.73 -3.43 6.90
CA VAL A 64 1.33 -3.21 5.50
C VAL A 64 0.33 -4.28 5.05
N SER A 65 0.59 -5.55 5.36
CA SER A 65 -0.31 -6.66 5.02
C SER A 65 -1.66 -6.52 5.73
N ALA A 66 -1.66 -6.22 7.03
CA ALA A 66 -2.89 -5.95 7.79
C ALA A 66 -3.70 -4.79 7.20
N TYR A 67 -3.02 -3.74 6.70
CA TYR A 67 -3.67 -2.63 6.01
C TYR A 67 -4.35 -3.06 4.71
N GLY A 68 -3.67 -3.89 3.90
CA GLY A 68 -4.24 -4.48 2.70
C GLY A 68 -5.46 -5.35 2.99
N VAL A 69 -5.40 -6.16 4.05
CA VAL A 69 -6.55 -6.96 4.53
C VAL A 69 -7.70 -6.05 4.96
N ALA A 70 -7.43 -4.96 5.68
CA ALA A 70 -8.46 -3.99 6.06
C ALA A 70 -9.15 -3.39 4.83
N LEU A 71 -8.40 -2.97 3.80
CA LEU A 71 -8.96 -2.47 2.54
C LEU A 71 -9.90 -3.52 1.90
N TRP A 72 -9.46 -4.77 1.81
CA TRP A 72 -10.29 -5.86 1.29
C TRP A 72 -11.54 -6.11 2.14
N LEU A 73 -11.42 -6.15 3.46
CA LEU A 73 -12.56 -6.38 4.36
C LEU A 73 -13.64 -5.31 4.19
N PHE A 74 -13.26 -4.03 4.15
CA PHE A 74 -14.22 -2.95 3.95
C PHE A 74 -14.78 -2.90 2.53
N TYR A 75 -13.94 -3.21 1.53
CA TYR A 75 -14.38 -3.31 0.13
C TYR A 75 -15.45 -4.40 -0.04
N LEU A 76 -15.20 -5.61 0.48
CA LEU A 76 -16.15 -6.73 0.41
C LEU A 76 -17.44 -6.48 1.21
N ARG A 77 -17.35 -5.67 2.28
CA ARG A 77 -18.51 -5.17 3.03
C ARG A 77 -19.21 -3.99 2.36
N ARG A 78 -18.76 -3.57 1.17
CA ARG A 78 -19.30 -2.44 0.40
C ARG A 78 -19.24 -1.09 1.14
N ARG A 79 -18.30 -0.96 2.08
CA ARG A 79 -18.01 0.28 2.81
C ARG A 79 -16.93 1.07 2.09
N TYR A 80 -17.25 1.56 0.90
CA TYR A 80 -16.29 2.20 0.01
C TYR A 80 -15.81 3.56 0.53
N ASP A 81 -16.62 4.24 1.32
CA ASP A 81 -16.27 5.44 2.10
C ASP A 81 -15.08 5.18 3.03
N VAL A 82 -15.08 4.04 3.71
CA VAL A 82 -13.98 3.62 4.60
C VAL A 82 -12.75 3.23 3.79
N VAL A 83 -12.93 2.56 2.66
CA VAL A 83 -11.83 2.24 1.74
C VAL A 83 -11.12 3.51 1.27
N ASP A 84 -11.88 4.51 0.85
CA ASP A 84 -11.37 5.82 0.43
C ASP A 84 -10.65 6.55 1.56
N THR A 85 -11.21 6.50 2.78
CA THR A 85 -10.56 7.02 3.98
C THR A 85 -9.20 6.36 4.22
N LEU A 86 -9.13 5.02 4.18
CA LEU A 86 -7.88 4.29 4.33
C LEU A 86 -6.90 4.60 3.19
N MET A 87 -7.37 4.71 1.95
CA MET A 87 -6.50 5.10 0.83
C MET A 87 -5.94 6.51 1.04
N SER A 88 -6.72 7.47 1.56
CA SER A 88 -6.26 8.83 1.82
C SER A 88 -5.07 8.90 2.78
N LEU A 89 -5.03 8.00 3.78
CA LEU A 89 -3.96 7.94 4.78
C LEU A 89 -2.61 7.50 4.19
N LEU A 90 -2.59 6.95 2.96
CA LEU A 90 -1.36 6.64 2.25
C LEU A 90 -0.52 7.89 1.97
N PHE A 91 -1.14 9.08 1.95
CA PHE A 91 -0.38 10.33 1.90
C PHE A 91 0.64 10.42 3.04
N TRP A 92 0.25 10.06 4.27
CA TRP A 92 1.15 10.08 5.42
C TRP A 92 2.31 9.09 5.25
N TRP A 93 2.04 7.91 4.71
CA TRP A 93 3.09 6.94 4.39
C TRP A 93 4.03 7.47 3.31
N GLY A 94 3.51 8.13 2.28
CA GLY A 94 4.32 8.79 1.26
C GLY A 94 5.26 9.85 1.83
N VAL A 95 4.79 10.66 2.78
CA VAL A 95 5.62 11.66 3.48
C VAL A 95 6.73 10.99 4.29
N ALA A 96 6.39 9.93 5.04
CA ALA A 96 7.38 9.17 5.81
C ALA A 96 8.43 8.52 4.91
N ASP A 97 7.99 7.89 3.81
CA ASP A 97 8.85 7.24 2.83
C ASP A 97 9.78 8.23 2.14
N LEU A 98 9.27 9.42 1.80
CA LEU A 98 10.09 10.51 1.25
C LEU A 98 11.21 10.87 2.21
N TRP A 99 10.88 11.15 3.48
CA TRP A 99 11.84 11.53 4.50
C TRP A 99 12.90 10.44 4.75
N ILE A 100 12.47 9.20 4.93
CA ILE A 100 13.35 8.06 5.24
C ILE A 100 14.26 7.74 4.05
N CYS A 101 13.73 7.68 2.84
CA CYS A 101 14.52 7.36 1.65
C CYS A 101 15.53 8.47 1.32
N LEU A 102 15.18 9.74 1.54
CA LEU A 102 16.15 10.84 1.42
C LEU A 102 17.30 10.68 2.42
N LYS A 103 16.98 10.36 3.68
CA LYS A 103 18.00 10.11 4.72
C LYS A 103 18.88 8.90 4.41
N ALA A 104 18.33 7.88 3.75
CA ALA A 104 19.06 6.69 3.32
C ALA A 104 19.85 6.90 2.01
N GLY A 105 19.80 8.09 1.39
CA GLY A 105 20.48 8.37 0.11
C GLY A 105 19.76 7.80 -1.14
N ALA A 106 18.53 7.32 -0.99
CA ALA A 106 17.71 6.73 -2.06
C ALA A 106 16.73 7.75 -2.67
N THR A 107 17.23 8.89 -3.15
CA THR A 107 16.42 10.04 -3.58
C THR A 107 15.41 9.71 -4.70
N LYS A 108 15.82 8.92 -5.70
CA LYS A 108 14.92 8.53 -6.81
C LYS A 108 13.72 7.74 -6.29
N THR A 109 13.98 6.74 -5.46
CA THR A 109 12.95 5.93 -4.79
C THR A 109 12.04 6.81 -3.93
N ALA A 110 12.60 7.75 -3.18
CA ALA A 110 11.86 8.67 -2.33
C ALA A 110 10.78 9.44 -3.11
N ILE A 111 11.17 10.04 -4.24
CA ILE A 111 10.26 10.82 -5.09
C ILE A 111 9.19 9.92 -5.71
N THR A 112 9.56 8.78 -6.28
CA THR A 112 8.60 7.86 -6.91
C THR A 112 7.54 7.39 -5.91
N ARG A 113 7.95 7.04 -4.69
CA ARG A 113 7.04 6.59 -3.63
C ARG A 113 6.12 7.71 -3.17
N PHE A 114 6.65 8.92 -2.98
CA PHE A 114 5.85 10.08 -2.61
C PHE A 114 4.78 10.40 -3.67
N VAL A 115 5.17 10.48 -4.94
CA VAL A 115 4.24 10.78 -6.05
C VAL A 115 3.17 9.70 -6.17
N SER A 116 3.56 8.42 -6.07
CA SER A 116 2.60 7.30 -6.11
C SER A 116 1.62 7.38 -4.94
N SER A 117 2.11 7.65 -3.74
CA SER A 117 1.30 7.77 -2.53
C SER A 117 0.37 8.99 -2.57
N LEU A 118 0.82 10.09 -3.18
CA LEU A 118 0.00 11.28 -3.40
C LEU A 118 -1.13 11.00 -4.39
N ALA A 119 -0.85 10.28 -5.49
CA ALA A 119 -1.86 9.92 -6.47
C ALA A 119 -2.94 9.01 -5.86
N ILE A 120 -2.53 7.97 -5.14
CA ILE A 120 -3.44 7.01 -4.51
C ILE A 120 -4.17 7.65 -3.31
N GLY A 121 -3.45 8.42 -2.49
CA GLY A 121 -4.01 9.16 -1.38
C GLY A 121 -5.03 10.19 -1.83
N GLY A 122 -4.73 10.91 -2.92
CA GLY A 122 -5.66 11.83 -3.57
C GLY A 122 -6.90 11.11 -4.10
N TRP A 123 -6.74 9.92 -4.69
CA TRP A 123 -7.87 9.09 -5.14
C TRP A 123 -8.83 8.76 -3.99
N GLY A 124 -8.30 8.35 -2.85
CA GLY A 124 -9.07 8.11 -1.63
C GLY A 124 -9.70 9.39 -1.07
N TYR A 125 -8.94 10.48 -0.99
CA TYR A 125 -9.43 11.77 -0.49
C TYR A 125 -10.61 12.31 -1.31
N LEU A 126 -10.58 12.13 -2.64
CA LEU A 126 -11.66 12.54 -3.54
C LEU A 126 -12.89 11.60 -3.51
N GLY A 127 -12.86 10.52 -2.72
CA GLY A 127 -13.97 9.57 -2.62
C GLY A 127 -14.23 8.80 -3.91
N CYS A 128 -13.19 8.58 -4.72
CA CYS A 128 -13.33 8.02 -6.06
C CYS A 128 -13.84 6.57 -6.03
N THR A 129 -13.50 5.77 -5.02
CA THR A 129 -14.00 4.40 -4.90
C THR A 129 -15.49 4.39 -4.60
N ALA A 130 -15.94 5.21 -3.65
CA ALA A 130 -17.36 5.36 -3.31
C ALA A 130 -18.18 5.89 -4.49
N ARG A 131 -17.62 6.82 -5.27
CA ARG A 131 -18.26 7.33 -6.50
C ARG A 131 -18.56 6.23 -7.52
N GLY A 132 -17.74 5.18 -7.58
CA GLY A 132 -17.95 4.03 -8.46
C GLY A 132 -19.18 3.19 -8.13
N SER A 133 -19.81 3.42 -6.99
CA SER A 133 -20.97 2.68 -6.48
C SER A 133 -22.29 3.46 -6.48
N LEU A 134 -22.24 4.74 -6.86
CA LEU A 134 -23.40 5.60 -7.12
C LEU A 134 -23.92 5.37 -8.54
#